data_AF-A4SMF8-F1
#
_entry.id   AF-A4SMF8-F1
#
_cell.length_a   1.000
_cell.length_b   1.000
_cell.length_c   1.000
_cell.angle_alpha   90.00
_cell.angle_beta   90.00
_cell.angle_gamma   90.00
#
_symmetry.space_group_name_H-M   'P 1'
#
loop_
_entity.id
_entity.type
_entity.pdbx_description
1 polymer ?
#
loop_
_entity_poly.entity_id
_entity_poly.type
_entity_poly.pdbx_seq_one_letter_code
_entity_poly.pdbx_strand_id
1 'polypeptide(L)' 'MPTKHIDDITWRKVESETVRAVIATKTSLKDTEVLRLLILKGLEAISEDDYVNFVRKKKGKG' A
#
# COMPACT_ATOMS: atom_id res chain seq x y z
N MET A 1 -4.58 0.84 -16.78
CA MET A 1 -3.75 0.40 -15.63
C MET A 1 -4.65 0.26 -14.41
N PRO A 2 -4.44 -0.74 -13.55
CA PRO A 2 -5.19 -0.91 -12.29
C PRO A 2 -5.01 0.29 -11.32
N THR A 3 -4.09 1.20 -11.63
CA THR A 3 -3.81 2.45 -10.93
C THR A 3 -4.91 3.51 -11.01
N LYS A 4 -5.94 3.35 -11.85
CA LYS A 4 -7.01 4.36 -12.02
C LYS A 4 -7.94 4.52 -10.80
N HIS A 5 -7.80 3.65 -9.80
CA HIS A 5 -8.62 3.62 -8.59
C HIS A 5 -7.82 3.77 -7.28
N ILE A 6 -6.51 3.98 -7.37
CA ILE A 6 -5.65 4.26 -6.21
C ILE A 6 -5.41 5.77 -6.20
N ASP A 7 -5.65 6.43 -5.08
CA ASP A 7 -5.37 7.86 -4.95
C ASP A 7 -3.86 8.15 -5.05
N ASP A 8 -3.52 9.34 -5.53
CA ASP A 8 -2.11 9.75 -5.76
C ASP A 8 -1.23 9.62 -4.51
N ILE A 9 -1.80 9.80 -3.31
CA ILE A 9 -1.04 9.71 -2.06
C ILE A 9 -0.66 8.25 -1.79
N THR A 10 -1.61 7.34 -1.96
CA THR A 10 -1.35 5.90 -1.83
C THR A 10 -0.39 5.41 -2.91
N TRP A 11 -0.52 5.87 -4.15
CA TRP A 11 0.39 5.49 -5.24
C TRP A 11 1.83 5.92 -4.96
N ARG A 12 2.06 7.17 -4.51
CA ARG A 12 3.41 7.64 -4.14
C ARG A 12 4.06 6.82 -3.03
N LYS A 13 3.28 6.28 -2.10
CA LYS A 13 3.81 5.38 -1.06
C LYS A 13 4.30 4.07 -1.66
N VAL A 14 3.56 3.51 -2.62
CA VAL A 14 3.95 2.30 -3.34
C VAL A 14 5.24 2.55 -4.12
N GLU A 15 5.34 3.66 -4.86
CA GLU A 15 6.57 4.04 -5.58
C GLU A 15 7.77 4.18 -4.64
N SER A 16 7.59 4.83 -3.49
CA SER A 16 8.64 4.96 -2.48
C SER A 16 9.10 3.62 -1.90
N GLU A 17 8.17 2.69 -1.72
CA GLU A 17 8.50 1.32 -1.30
C GLU A 17 9.20 0.54 -2.42
N THR A 18 8.80 0.71 -3.68
CA THR A 18 9.49 0.11 -4.83
C THR A 18 10.95 0.55 -4.88
N VAL A 19 11.22 1.86 -4.74
CA VAL A 19 12.59 2.39 -4.70
C VAL A 19 13.39 1.75 -3.56
N ARG A 20 12.80 1.64 -2.37
CA ARG A 20 13.47 0.97 -1.22
C ARG A 20 13.75 -0.51 -1.50
N ALA A 21 12.80 -1.22 -2.08
CA ALA A 21 12.96 -2.63 -2.43
C ALA A 21 14.06 -2.84 -3.49
N VAL A 22 14.15 -1.97 -4.50
CA VAL A 22 15.22 -1.99 -5.50
C VAL A 22 16.58 -1.72 -4.84
N ILE A 23 16.66 -0.71 -3.96
CA ILE A 23 17.91 -0.38 -3.25
C ILE A 23 18.38 -1.55 -2.38
N ALA A 24 17.45 -2.20 -1.66
CA ALA A 24 17.74 -3.30 -0.74
C ALA A 24 18.12 -4.59 -1.46
N THR A 25 17.42 -4.94 -2.54
CA THR A 25 17.64 -6.20 -3.29
C THR A 25 18.66 -6.07 -4.41
N LYS A 26 19.08 -4.83 -4.75
CA LYS A 26 19.89 -4.50 -5.94
C LYS A 26 19.30 -5.04 -7.25
N THR A 27 18.00 -5.33 -7.24
CA THR A 27 17.27 -5.93 -8.36
C THR A 27 16.21 -4.96 -8.83
N SER A 28 16.04 -4.83 -10.15
CA SER A 28 14.96 -4.03 -10.71
C SER A 28 13.62 -4.71 -10.44
N LEU A 29 12.74 -4.03 -9.71
CA LEU A 29 11.40 -4.50 -9.36
C LEU A 29 10.37 -3.56 -10.00
N LYS A 30 9.29 -4.12 -10.54
CA LYS A 30 8.19 -3.33 -11.10
C LYS A 30 7.27 -2.86 -9.99
N ASP A 31 6.71 -1.66 -10.14
CA ASP A 31 5.72 -1.12 -9.19
C ASP A 31 4.53 -2.06 -8.99
N THR A 32 4.10 -2.76 -10.04
CA THR A 32 2.99 -3.73 -9.94
C THR A 32 3.35 -4.97 -9.12
N GLU A 33 4.62 -5.39 -9.11
CA GLU A 33 5.10 -6.51 -8.31
C GLU A 33 5.15 -6.13 -6.83
N VAL A 34 5.67 -4.94 -6.54
CA VAL A 34 5.74 -4.39 -5.19
C VAL A 34 4.35 -4.08 -4.65
N LEU A 35 3.45 -3.52 -5.47
CA LEU A 35 2.04 -3.33 -5.11
C LEU A 35 1.39 -4.66 -4.73
N ARG A 36 1.58 -5.72 -5.54
CA ARG A 36 1.03 -7.05 -5.24
C ARG A 36 1.57 -7.59 -3.93
N LEU A 37 2.87 -7.48 -3.70
CA LEU A 37 3.52 -7.89 -2.45
C LEU A 37 2.94 -7.14 -1.24
N LEU A 38 2.77 -5.82 -1.35
CA LEU A 38 2.20 -4.98 -0.30
C LEU A 38 0.75 -5.36 0.03
N ILE A 39 -0.07 -5.63 -0.99
CA ILE A 39 -1.44 -6.07 -0.79
C ILE A 39 -1.48 -7.42 -0.07
N LEU A 40 -0.68 -8.40 -0.52
CA LEU A 40 -0.63 -9.73 0.11
C LEU A 40 -0.20 -9.63 1.57
N LYS A 41 0.88 -8.89 1.84
CA LYS A 41 1.36 -8.65 3.21
C LYS A 41 0.33 -7.89 4.06
N GLY A 42 -0.39 -6.95 3.45
CA GLY A 42 -1.49 -6.24 4.09
C GLY A 42 -2.65 -7.18 4.45
N LEU A 43 -3.02 -8.11 3.56
CA LEU A 43 -4.08 -9.10 3.83
C LEU A 43 -3.71 -10.08 4.93
N GLU A 44 -2.42 -10.40 5.10
CA GLU A 44 -1.93 -11.24 6.20
C GLU A 44 -1.87 -10.49 7.53
N ALA A 45 -1.59 -9.18 7.51
CA ALA A 45 -1.41 -8.37 8.71
C ALA A 45 -2.69 -7.65 9.17
N ILE A 46 -3.68 -7.48 8.30
CA ILE A 46 -4.90 -6.73 8.61
C ILE A 46 -5.72 -7.45 9.69
N SER A 47 -6.18 -6.67 10.66
CA SER A 47 -6.96 -7.14 11.80
C SER A 47 -8.32 -6.45 11.86
N GLU A 48 -9.21 -6.98 12.70
CA GLU A 48 -10.52 -6.36 12.96
C GLU A 48 -10.39 -4.92 13.47
N ASP A 49 -9.39 -4.66 14.32
CA ASP A 49 -9.10 -3.32 14.84
C ASP A 49 -8.73 -2.33 13.75
N ASP A 50 -8.07 -2.77 12.68
CA ASP A 50 -7.74 -1.89 11.55
C ASP A 50 -9.00 -1.38 10.84
N TYR A 51 -9.99 -2.26 10.66
CA TYR A 51 -11.29 -1.86 10.09
C TYR A 51 -12.06 -0.93 11.03
N VAL A 52 -12.09 -1.24 12.33
CA VAL A 52 -12.74 -0.39 13.35
C VAL A 52 -12.09 0.99 13.37
N ASN A 53 -10.76 1.06 13.35
CA ASN A 53 -10.00 2.30 13.32
C ASN A 53 -10.21 3.08 12.02
N PHE A 54 -10.30 2.38 10.88
CA PHE A 54 -10.61 3.01 9.59
C PHE A 54 -11.98 3.69 9.61
N VAL A 55 -13.01 3.00 10.10
CA VAL A 55 -14.37 3.56 10.24
C VAL A 55 -14.40 4.71 11.26
N ARG A 56 -13.70 4.59 12.40
CA ARG A 56 -13.60 5.66 13.40
C ARG A 56 -12.95 6.92 12.81
N LYS A 57 -11.83 6.78 12.08
CA LYS A 57 -11.17 7.91 11.40
C LYS A 57 -12.05 8.54 10.32
N LYS A 58 -12.89 7.74 9.65
CA LYS A 58 -13.86 8.24 8.68
C LYS A 58 -14.99 9.04 9.35
N LYS A 59 -15.46 8.62 10.52
CA LYS A 59 -16.53 9.29 11.29
C LYS A 59 -16.07 10.51 12.09
N GLY A 60 -14.80 10.54 12.53
CA GLY A 60 -14.22 11.65 13.31
C GLY A 60 -13.76 12.86 12.48
N LYS A 61 -13.98 12.85 11.15
CA LYS A 61 -13.78 14.00 10.25
C LYS A 61 -15.12 14.67 9.85
N GLY A 62 -16.14 14.53 10.69
CA GLY A 62 -17.42 15.25 10.58
C GLY A 62 -17.43 16.47 11.46
#